data_AF-A0A7X8RN06-F1
#
_entry.id   AF-A0A7X8RN06-F1
#
_cell.length_a   1.000
_cell.length_b   1.000
_cell.length_c   1.000
_cell.angle_alpha   90.00
_cell.angle_beta   90.00
_cell.angle_gamma   90.00
#
_symmetry.space_group_name_H-M   'P 1'
#
loop_
_entity.id
_entity.type
_entity.pdbx_description
1 polymer ?
#
loop_
_entity_poly.entity_id
_entity_poly.type
_entity_poly.pdbx_seq_one_letter_code
_entity_poly.pdbx_strand_id
1 'polypeptide(L)'
;MDTIDFSSKKPKEIIEIIGANFESAKAKRDLEKLQSSIKVALEIDTDFFDTHSKAILHYFIGNAWSYIQNIKYPLEEFPLETYELEQQIICLRKAYSLIKECNDKFNTCQILTNLGSLFSHIGRFSEAQEYFNLCLNIDRKFGMAIGNRGFAMYYYARVIFEPTHQFIFMQYARKDLLESQSSNQVYLGAKNAFKSTAIEIEKAYPLDLLNDFKNYGDNYKKLTAKEREYREWCAINRLFINPLNDILTESVVANDYLFTPSMILRFDEKPIFHSLFNQLKQEFVSARFLFYEALNQYKPHFSDKEVVLMDTLDYSVYSFTLEKVKITFRVCYSLFDKIAYFINLYLKLGQNSNRVSFRNIWYKQLNKSNGLNERISTTKNWAMRGLFWLSKDLYETEFDLTIEPEAKEIATIRNFVEHKAFKIVESFNNGWSDKSEIFEIDRSLFYDKTFKLLKLSRSALMYLSFLIYDEERERKKLLGNKLTMPMEFIEIQDDEKI
;
A
#
# COMPACT_ATOMS: atom_id res chain seq x y z
N MET A 1 15.04 -27.89 -20.14
CA MET A 1 13.85 -27.64 -19.31
C MET A 1 12.65 -28.22 -20.03
N ASP A 2 12.45 -27.87 -21.30
CA ASP A 2 11.42 -28.44 -22.19
C ASP A 2 11.50 -29.96 -22.40
N THR A 3 12.61 -30.60 -22.02
CA THR A 3 12.84 -32.06 -22.13
C THR A 3 12.76 -32.78 -20.79
N ILE A 4 12.44 -32.08 -19.69
CA ILE A 4 12.38 -32.67 -18.35
C ILE A 4 10.96 -33.17 -18.11
N ASP A 5 10.82 -34.47 -17.90
CA ASP A 5 9.58 -35.05 -17.40
C ASP A 5 9.40 -34.71 -15.90
N PHE A 6 8.39 -33.89 -15.60
CA PHE A 6 8.01 -33.51 -14.24
C PHE A 6 6.97 -34.46 -13.62
N SER A 7 6.27 -35.27 -14.43
CA SER A 7 5.17 -36.13 -13.98
C SER A 7 5.61 -37.23 -13.01
N SER A 8 6.88 -37.60 -13.05
CA SER A 8 7.48 -38.63 -12.20
C SER A 8 8.23 -38.07 -10.97
N LYS A 9 8.24 -36.74 -10.78
CA LYS A 9 9.05 -36.06 -9.75
C LYS A 9 8.23 -35.58 -8.57
N LYS A 10 8.86 -35.51 -7.40
CA LYS A 10 8.23 -34.92 -6.21
C LYS A 10 8.20 -33.39 -6.30
N PRO A 11 7.19 -32.69 -5.73
CA PRO A 11 7.10 -31.23 -5.78
C PRO A 11 8.40 -30.49 -5.41
N LYS A 12 9.07 -30.95 -4.35
CA LYS A 12 10.35 -30.38 -3.91
C LYS A 12 11.45 -30.46 -4.97
N GLU A 13 11.59 -31.60 -5.65
CA GLU A 13 12.59 -31.79 -6.72
C GLU A 13 12.28 -30.89 -7.92
N ILE A 14 11.00 -30.75 -8.25
CA ILE A 14 10.53 -29.86 -9.32
C ILE A 14 10.93 -28.41 -9.01
N ILE A 15 10.65 -27.95 -7.79
CA ILE A 15 10.99 -26.60 -7.31
C ILE A 15 12.51 -26.36 -7.34
N GLU A 16 13.31 -27.31 -6.88
CA GLU A 16 14.78 -27.23 -6.92
C GLU A 16 15.31 -27.11 -8.35
N ILE A 17 14.77 -27.91 -9.29
CA ILE A 17 15.12 -27.83 -10.72
C ILE A 17 14.76 -26.47 -11.30
N ILE A 18 13.57 -25.94 -10.98
CA ILE A 18 13.10 -24.63 -11.47
C ILE A 18 13.99 -23.51 -10.94
N GLY A 19 14.24 -23.49 -9.63
CA GLY A 19 15.08 -22.49 -8.99
C GLY A 19 16.50 -22.48 -9.55
N ALA A 20 17.12 -23.66 -9.71
CA ALA A 20 18.45 -23.78 -10.30
C ALA A 20 18.51 -23.28 -11.74
N ASN A 21 17.47 -23.55 -12.54
CA ASN A 21 17.39 -23.03 -13.92
C ASN A 21 17.27 -21.51 -13.95
N PHE A 22 16.45 -20.90 -13.08
CA PHE A 22 16.34 -19.45 -12.99
C PHE A 22 17.65 -18.79 -12.58
N GLU A 23 18.34 -19.28 -11.55
CA GLU A 23 19.64 -18.72 -11.14
C GLU A 23 20.72 -18.89 -12.21
N SER A 24 20.75 -20.04 -12.90
CA SER A 24 21.67 -20.28 -14.02
C SER A 24 21.42 -19.33 -15.20
N ALA A 25 20.16 -19.12 -15.58
CA ALA A 25 19.78 -18.21 -16.65
C ALA A 25 20.08 -16.74 -16.29
N LYS A 26 19.78 -16.33 -15.05
CA LYS A 26 20.16 -15.02 -14.49
C LYS A 26 21.67 -14.79 -14.53
N ALA A 27 22.47 -15.76 -14.08
CA ALA A 27 23.94 -15.65 -14.08
C ALA A 27 24.50 -15.43 -15.50
N LYS A 28 23.86 -16.02 -16.51
CA LYS A 28 24.22 -15.85 -17.93
C LYS A 28 23.55 -14.64 -18.59
N ARG A 29 22.68 -13.92 -17.87
CA ARG A 29 21.80 -12.86 -18.40
C ARG A 29 21.00 -13.32 -19.63
N ASP A 30 20.57 -14.57 -19.64
CA ASP A 30 19.88 -15.22 -20.76
C ASP A 30 18.36 -14.96 -20.67
N LEU A 31 17.90 -13.98 -21.44
CA LEU A 31 16.51 -13.53 -21.45
C LEU A 31 15.55 -14.59 -22.02
N GLU A 32 15.92 -15.22 -23.14
CA GLU A 32 15.11 -16.26 -23.77
C GLU A 32 14.98 -17.47 -22.86
N LYS A 33 16.06 -17.82 -22.15
CA LYS A 33 16.03 -18.91 -21.20
C LYS A 33 15.14 -18.62 -20.00
N LEU A 34 15.20 -17.40 -19.44
CA LEU A 34 14.30 -17.01 -18.36
C LEU A 34 12.83 -17.07 -18.81
N GLN A 35 12.51 -16.55 -19.99
CA GLN A 35 11.14 -16.55 -20.52
C GLN A 35 10.61 -17.97 -20.76
N SER A 36 11.39 -18.83 -21.41
CA SER A 36 11.01 -20.23 -21.63
C SER A 36 10.88 -21.00 -20.32
N SER A 37 11.79 -20.80 -19.37
CA SER A 37 11.71 -21.42 -18.03
C SER A 37 10.48 -20.98 -17.24
N ILE A 38 10.07 -19.71 -17.32
CA ILE A 38 8.84 -19.23 -16.67
C ILE A 38 7.61 -19.87 -17.30
N LYS A 39 7.57 -19.97 -18.64
CA LYS A 39 6.46 -20.63 -19.34
C LYS A 39 6.30 -22.07 -18.86
N VAL A 40 7.39 -22.84 -18.82
CA VAL A 40 7.38 -24.20 -18.28
C VAL A 40 6.88 -24.22 -16.83
N ALA A 41 7.37 -23.31 -15.97
CA ALA A 41 6.98 -23.27 -14.57
C ALA A 41 5.47 -22.96 -14.37
N LEU A 42 4.86 -22.18 -15.26
CA LEU A 42 3.42 -21.85 -15.23
C LEU A 42 2.53 -22.98 -15.77
N GLU A 43 3.07 -23.87 -16.59
CA GLU A 43 2.34 -25.01 -17.18
C GLU A 43 2.39 -26.29 -16.31
N ILE A 44 3.13 -26.26 -15.20
CA ILE A 44 3.20 -27.40 -14.28
C ILE A 44 1.86 -27.60 -13.58
N ASP A 45 1.36 -28.84 -13.61
CA ASP A 45 0.25 -29.24 -12.77
C ASP A 45 0.67 -29.15 -11.30
N THR A 46 -0.03 -28.29 -10.56
CA THR A 46 0.24 -28.08 -9.13
C THR A 46 -0.80 -28.72 -8.24
N ASP A 47 -1.75 -29.51 -8.75
CA ASP A 47 -2.81 -30.10 -7.92
C ASP A 47 -2.24 -31.02 -6.85
N PHE A 48 -1.17 -31.75 -7.15
CA PHE A 48 -0.45 -32.61 -6.21
C PHE A 48 0.56 -31.87 -5.31
N PHE A 49 0.72 -30.54 -5.47
CA PHE A 49 1.59 -29.75 -4.61
C PHE A 49 0.86 -29.38 -3.32
N ASP A 50 1.56 -29.51 -2.20
CA ASP A 50 1.13 -28.90 -0.94
C ASP A 50 1.18 -27.36 -1.01
N THR A 51 0.49 -26.69 -0.07
CA THR A 51 0.41 -25.23 0.01
C THR A 51 1.79 -24.57 0.06
N HIS A 52 2.74 -25.19 0.78
CA HIS A 52 4.11 -24.69 0.90
C HIS A 52 4.84 -24.71 -0.44
N SER A 53 4.80 -25.83 -1.15
CA SER A 53 5.41 -26.03 -2.46
C SER A 53 4.83 -25.07 -3.49
N LYS A 54 3.51 -24.85 -3.50
CA LYS A 54 2.86 -23.83 -4.33
C LYS A 54 3.39 -22.43 -4.03
N ALA A 55 3.54 -22.09 -2.75
CA ALA A 55 4.06 -20.79 -2.34
C ALA A 55 5.51 -20.57 -2.83
N ILE A 56 6.39 -21.56 -2.68
CA ILE A 56 7.78 -21.47 -3.12
C ILE A 56 7.88 -21.37 -4.64
N LEU A 57 7.05 -22.12 -5.38
CA LEU A 57 7.00 -22.01 -6.84
C LEU A 57 6.64 -20.58 -7.28
N HIS A 58 5.59 -19.99 -6.72
CA HIS A 58 5.21 -18.61 -7.00
C HIS A 58 6.32 -17.62 -6.60
N TYR A 59 6.99 -17.82 -5.47
CA TYR A 59 8.12 -17.00 -5.06
C TYR A 59 9.26 -17.03 -6.11
N PHE A 60 9.62 -18.22 -6.61
CA PHE A 60 10.65 -18.37 -7.63
C PHE A 60 10.26 -17.74 -8.97
N ILE A 61 9.00 -17.90 -9.40
CA ILE A 61 8.50 -17.25 -10.62
C ILE A 61 8.56 -15.72 -10.46
N GLY A 62 8.16 -15.19 -9.30
CA GLY A 62 8.28 -13.75 -9.00
C GLY A 62 9.73 -13.25 -9.12
N ASN A 63 10.70 -13.97 -8.54
CA ASN A 63 12.11 -13.63 -8.67
C ASN A 63 12.61 -13.70 -10.12
N ALA A 64 12.15 -14.69 -10.90
CA ALA A 64 12.51 -14.80 -12.32
C ALA A 64 12.01 -13.59 -13.14
N TRP A 65 10.80 -13.10 -12.87
CA TRP A 65 10.30 -11.86 -13.47
C TRP A 65 11.15 -10.64 -13.07
N SER A 66 11.62 -10.58 -11.83
CA SER A 66 12.58 -9.55 -11.40
C SER A 66 13.89 -9.62 -12.18
N TYR A 67 14.39 -10.82 -12.48
CA TYR A 67 15.60 -10.99 -13.30
C TYR A 67 15.39 -10.50 -14.73
N ILE A 68 14.25 -10.81 -15.35
CA ILE A 68 13.89 -10.29 -16.67
C ILE A 68 13.82 -8.76 -16.66
N GLN A 69 13.15 -8.17 -15.67
CA GLN A 69 13.06 -6.72 -15.53
C GLN A 69 14.45 -6.09 -15.46
N ASN A 70 15.32 -6.58 -14.58
CA ASN A 70 16.68 -6.05 -14.39
C ASN A 70 17.56 -6.20 -15.64
N ILE A 71 17.35 -7.23 -16.47
CA ILE A 71 18.06 -7.38 -17.74
C ILE A 71 17.56 -6.37 -18.78
N LYS A 72 16.24 -6.18 -18.89
CA LYS A 72 15.62 -5.25 -19.84
C LYS A 72 15.84 -3.78 -19.48
N TYR A 73 15.82 -3.47 -18.19
CA TYR A 73 15.88 -2.11 -17.63
C TYR A 73 16.99 -2.05 -16.57
N PRO A 74 18.27 -2.01 -16.97
CA PRO A 74 19.40 -2.02 -16.03
C PRO A 74 19.64 -0.67 -15.33
N LEU A 75 18.96 0.41 -15.77
CA LEU A 75 19.07 1.75 -15.20
C LEU A 75 17.91 2.03 -14.24
N GLU A 76 18.11 2.95 -13.30
CA GLU A 76 17.08 3.37 -12.32
C GLU A 76 15.85 4.03 -12.98
N GLU A 77 16.00 4.58 -14.19
CA GLU A 77 14.86 5.10 -14.96
C GLU A 77 14.22 3.99 -15.78
N PHE A 78 13.12 3.45 -15.26
CA PHE A 78 12.28 2.45 -15.93
C PHE A 78 10.85 2.99 -16.13
N PRO A 79 10.08 2.41 -17.08
CA PRO A 79 8.71 2.82 -17.37
C PRO A 79 7.80 2.81 -16.13
N LEU A 80 6.74 3.61 -16.14
CA LEU A 80 5.75 3.64 -15.04
C LEU A 80 5.19 2.25 -14.74
N GLU A 81 4.94 1.48 -15.79
CA GLU A 81 4.33 0.17 -15.77
C GLU A 81 5.07 -0.76 -16.75
N THR A 82 5.37 -1.98 -16.31
CA THR A 82 5.84 -3.05 -17.19
C THR A 82 5.14 -4.34 -16.82
N TYR A 83 5.01 -5.24 -17.79
CA TYR A 83 4.43 -6.56 -17.57
C TYR A 83 5.18 -7.33 -16.47
N GLU A 84 6.51 -7.22 -16.42
CA GLU A 84 7.35 -7.88 -15.43
C GLU A 84 7.07 -7.39 -14.00
N LEU A 85 6.84 -6.09 -13.79
CA LEU A 85 6.49 -5.55 -12.47
C LEU A 85 5.14 -6.10 -12.00
N GLU A 86 4.16 -6.17 -12.89
CA GLU A 86 2.85 -6.73 -12.58
C GLU A 86 2.94 -8.19 -12.15
N GLN A 87 3.67 -8.99 -12.93
CA GLN A 87 3.84 -10.41 -12.63
C GLN A 87 4.62 -10.64 -11.34
N GLN A 88 5.66 -9.84 -11.06
CA GLN A 88 6.37 -9.88 -9.77
C GLN A 88 5.40 -9.70 -8.60
N ILE A 89 4.54 -8.66 -8.64
CA ILE A 89 3.60 -8.37 -7.55
C ILE A 89 2.60 -9.50 -7.38
N ILE A 90 1.99 -9.97 -8.49
CA ILE A 90 0.98 -11.04 -8.48
C ILE A 90 1.57 -12.31 -7.88
N CYS A 91 2.75 -12.75 -8.36
CA CYS A 91 3.41 -13.95 -7.88
C CYS A 91 3.82 -13.82 -6.41
N LEU A 92 4.42 -12.70 -5.99
CA LEU A 92 4.86 -12.52 -4.60
C LEU A 92 3.69 -12.41 -3.62
N ARG A 93 2.59 -11.72 -3.99
CA ARG A 93 1.37 -11.68 -3.15
C ARG A 93 0.72 -13.05 -3.07
N LYS A 94 0.68 -13.81 -4.16
CA LYS A 94 0.17 -15.18 -4.14
C LYS A 94 1.03 -16.09 -3.25
N ALA A 95 2.35 -16.01 -3.39
CA ALA A 95 3.29 -16.72 -2.52
C ALA A 95 3.06 -16.37 -1.04
N TYR A 96 2.92 -15.08 -0.72
CA TYR A 96 2.65 -14.64 0.66
C TYR A 96 1.33 -15.18 1.20
N SER A 97 0.26 -15.14 0.39
CA SER A 97 -1.07 -15.63 0.79
C SER A 97 -1.09 -17.12 1.15
N LEU A 98 -0.20 -17.90 0.54
CA LEU A 98 -0.09 -19.34 0.74
C LEU A 98 0.89 -19.66 1.89
N ILE A 99 2.04 -18.97 1.95
CA ILE A 99 3.09 -19.26 2.93
C ILE A 99 2.73 -18.78 4.34
N LYS A 100 1.86 -17.77 4.49
CA LYS A 100 1.54 -17.18 5.80
C LYS A 100 0.92 -18.18 6.78
N GLU A 101 0.25 -19.21 6.26
CA GLU A 101 -0.34 -20.32 7.04
C GLU A 101 0.67 -21.45 7.29
N CYS A 102 1.87 -21.36 6.71
CA CYS A 102 2.95 -22.33 6.87
C CYS A 102 3.91 -21.89 7.98
N ASN A 103 4.47 -22.84 8.74
CA ASN A 103 5.48 -22.53 9.78
C ASN A 103 6.89 -22.28 9.20
N ASP A 104 6.99 -21.65 8.03
CA ASP A 104 8.25 -21.34 7.34
C ASP A 104 8.58 -19.86 7.45
N LYS A 105 9.19 -19.50 8.57
CA LYS A 105 9.57 -18.11 8.88
C LYS A 105 10.57 -17.54 7.88
N PHE A 106 11.54 -18.34 7.42
CA PHE A 106 12.61 -17.84 6.58
C PHE A 106 12.13 -17.48 5.18
N ASN A 107 11.36 -18.36 4.53
CA ASN A 107 10.79 -18.05 3.21
C ASN A 107 9.72 -16.95 3.29
N THR A 108 8.95 -16.90 4.38
CA THR A 108 8.02 -15.79 4.62
C THR A 108 8.76 -14.45 4.69
N CYS A 109 9.86 -14.38 5.44
CA CYS A 109 10.70 -13.17 5.51
C CYS A 109 11.31 -12.78 4.16
N GLN A 110 11.76 -13.75 3.35
CA GLN A 110 12.25 -13.48 2.00
C GLN A 110 11.16 -12.87 1.10
N ILE A 111 9.97 -13.47 1.08
CA ILE A 111 8.84 -12.98 0.26
C ILE A 111 8.43 -11.57 0.69
N LEU A 112 8.30 -11.33 2.00
CA LEU A 112 7.98 -10.00 2.55
C LEU A 112 9.07 -8.97 2.23
N THR A 113 10.34 -9.34 2.31
CA THR A 113 11.46 -8.44 1.96
C THR A 113 11.42 -8.05 0.48
N ASN A 114 11.10 -9.01 -0.41
CA ASN A 114 10.98 -8.75 -1.84
C ASN A 114 9.74 -7.89 -2.15
N LEU A 115 8.61 -8.15 -1.50
CA LEU A 115 7.43 -7.28 -1.57
C LEU A 115 7.74 -5.86 -1.12
N GLY A 116 8.39 -5.69 0.04
CA GLY A 116 8.77 -4.36 0.53
C GLY A 116 9.68 -3.60 -0.44
N SER A 117 10.68 -4.29 -1.00
CA SER A 117 11.61 -3.71 -1.97
C SER A 117 10.90 -3.31 -3.27
N LEU A 118 10.05 -4.19 -3.78
CA LEU A 118 9.25 -3.95 -4.98
C LEU A 118 8.28 -2.78 -4.78
N PHE A 119 7.59 -2.74 -3.64
CA PHE A 119 6.63 -1.68 -3.33
C PHE A 119 7.32 -0.32 -3.15
N SER A 120 8.50 -0.29 -2.52
CA SER A 120 9.32 0.91 -2.47
C SER A 120 9.69 1.36 -3.89
N HIS A 121 10.17 0.45 -4.74
CA HIS A 121 10.57 0.75 -6.11
C HIS A 121 9.43 1.37 -6.95
N ILE A 122 8.20 0.88 -6.82
CA ILE A 122 7.04 1.39 -7.58
C ILE A 122 6.37 2.63 -6.97
N GLY A 123 6.89 3.19 -5.87
CA GLY A 123 6.35 4.40 -5.24
C GLY A 123 5.30 4.14 -4.14
N ARG A 124 5.10 2.88 -3.76
CA ARG A 124 4.22 2.48 -2.66
C ARG A 124 5.00 2.33 -1.35
N PHE A 125 5.61 3.42 -0.95
CA PHE A 125 6.58 3.45 0.14
C PHE A 125 5.97 3.24 1.53
N SER A 126 4.68 3.51 1.72
CA SER A 126 4.01 3.22 2.99
C SER A 126 3.83 1.71 3.21
N GLU A 127 3.29 1.01 2.20
CA GLU A 127 3.14 -0.45 2.27
C GLU A 127 4.48 -1.17 2.24
N ALA A 128 5.50 -0.58 1.61
CA ALA A 128 6.86 -1.08 1.70
C ALA A 128 7.33 -1.21 3.16
N GLN A 129 7.11 -0.17 3.98
CA GLN A 129 7.44 -0.20 5.41
C GLN A 129 6.60 -1.25 6.14
N GLU A 130 5.32 -1.43 5.79
CA GLU A 130 4.48 -2.48 6.36
C GLU A 130 5.06 -3.88 6.09
N TYR A 131 5.45 -4.19 4.85
CA TYR A 131 6.04 -5.50 4.52
C TYR A 131 7.37 -5.75 5.25
N PHE A 132 8.24 -4.75 5.34
CA PHE A 132 9.47 -4.89 6.13
C PHE A 132 9.19 -5.09 7.62
N ASN A 133 8.22 -4.37 8.18
CA ASN A 133 7.84 -4.52 9.58
C ASN A 133 7.20 -5.89 9.86
N LEU A 134 6.38 -6.42 8.94
CA LEU A 134 5.86 -7.79 9.04
C LEU A 134 6.98 -8.82 9.08
N CYS A 135 8.01 -8.66 8.22
CA CYS A 135 9.19 -9.52 8.24
C CYS A 135 9.94 -9.44 9.58
N LEU A 136 10.18 -8.22 10.08
CA LEU A 136 10.94 -8.00 11.31
C LEU A 136 10.17 -8.36 12.59
N ASN A 137 8.84 -8.46 12.52
CA ASN A 137 8.02 -9.05 13.57
C ASN A 137 8.21 -10.58 13.64
N ILE A 138 8.49 -11.24 12.51
CA ILE A 138 8.77 -12.68 12.45
C ILE A 138 10.22 -12.98 12.84
N ASP A 139 11.17 -12.25 12.27
CA ASP A 139 12.60 -12.35 12.56
C ASP A 139 13.25 -10.96 12.63
N ARG A 140 13.46 -10.48 13.87
CA ARG A 140 14.04 -9.16 14.16
C ARG A 140 15.47 -8.98 13.63
N LYS A 141 16.17 -10.07 13.30
CA LYS A 141 17.58 -10.03 12.83
C LYS A 141 17.70 -10.33 11.33
N PHE A 142 16.59 -10.33 10.60
CA PHE A 142 16.58 -10.61 9.16
C PHE A 142 17.28 -9.48 8.40
N GLY A 143 18.59 -9.62 8.18
CA GLY A 143 19.48 -8.50 7.83
C GLY A 143 19.12 -7.80 6.52
N MET A 144 18.63 -8.56 5.54
CA MET A 144 18.17 -8.00 4.26
C MET A 144 16.95 -7.10 4.43
N ALA A 145 16.00 -7.46 5.30
CA ALA A 145 14.84 -6.62 5.58
C ALA A 145 15.24 -5.34 6.32
N ILE A 146 16.13 -5.43 7.31
CA ILE A 146 16.64 -4.25 8.03
C ILE A 146 17.28 -3.28 7.04
N GLY A 147 18.24 -3.75 6.24
CA GLY A 147 18.95 -2.89 5.29
C GLY A 147 18.03 -2.30 4.21
N ASN A 148 17.14 -3.12 3.63
CA ASN A 148 16.18 -2.63 2.62
C ASN A 148 15.15 -1.66 3.20
N ARG A 149 14.73 -1.86 4.46
CA ARG A 149 13.84 -0.91 5.16
C ARG A 149 14.54 0.44 5.33
N GLY A 150 15.78 0.46 5.81
CA GLY A 150 16.57 1.68 5.93
C GLY A 150 16.81 2.36 4.58
N PHE A 151 17.11 1.60 3.54
CA PHE A 151 17.25 2.12 2.17
C PHE A 151 15.93 2.73 1.67
N ALA A 152 14.79 2.07 1.88
CA ALA A 152 13.49 2.60 1.52
C ALA A 152 13.13 3.87 2.32
N MET A 153 13.48 3.94 3.62
CA MET A 153 13.30 5.15 4.44
C MET A 153 14.12 6.33 3.90
N TYR A 154 15.34 6.09 3.42
CA TYR A 154 16.18 7.12 2.80
C TYR A 154 15.50 7.77 1.58
N TYR A 155 14.86 6.97 0.71
CA TYR A 155 14.10 7.53 -0.41
C TYR A 155 12.78 8.18 0.05
N TYR A 156 12.12 7.61 1.06
CA TYR A 156 10.91 8.17 1.65
C TYR A 156 11.14 9.58 2.23
N ALA A 157 12.25 9.79 2.93
CA ALA A 157 12.63 11.11 3.43
C ALA A 157 12.61 12.22 2.35
N ARG A 158 12.88 11.89 1.07
CA ARG A 158 12.99 12.87 -0.03
C ARG A 158 11.65 13.44 -0.50
N VAL A 159 10.54 12.77 -0.21
CA VAL A 159 9.18 13.26 -0.53
C VAL A 159 8.49 13.94 0.65
N ILE A 160 9.07 13.84 1.85
CA ILE A 160 8.57 14.53 3.04
C ILE A 160 8.96 16.01 2.98
N PHE A 161 7.97 16.89 3.13
CA PHE A 161 8.17 18.35 3.06
C PHE A 161 8.34 19.01 4.43
N GLU A 162 8.15 18.30 5.54
CA GLU A 162 8.45 18.80 6.89
C GLU A 162 9.90 18.40 7.27
N PRO A 163 10.81 19.37 7.51
CA PRO A 163 12.24 19.09 7.71
C PRO A 163 12.56 18.22 8.93
N THR A 164 11.82 18.37 10.04
CA THR A 164 12.03 17.59 11.26
C THR A 164 11.74 16.11 11.01
N HIS A 165 10.64 15.80 10.33
CA HIS A 165 10.22 14.46 9.95
C HIS A 165 11.19 13.87 8.92
N GLN A 166 11.63 14.67 7.95
CA GLN A 166 12.68 14.24 7.02
C GLN A 166 13.96 13.83 7.77
N PHE A 167 14.40 14.62 8.74
CA PHE A 167 15.56 14.29 9.58
C PHE A 167 15.35 12.99 10.36
N ILE A 168 14.18 12.80 10.98
CA ILE A 168 13.85 11.56 11.71
C ILE A 168 13.91 10.35 10.78
N PHE A 169 13.35 10.44 9.58
CA PHE A 169 13.47 9.37 8.59
C PHE A 169 14.93 9.08 8.22
N MET A 170 15.76 10.11 8.01
CA MET A 170 17.19 9.93 7.74
C MET A 170 17.94 9.29 8.92
N GLN A 171 17.57 9.65 10.15
CA GLN A 171 18.13 9.08 11.37
C GLN A 171 17.82 7.57 11.48
N TYR A 172 16.56 7.18 11.29
CA TYR A 172 16.13 5.77 11.32
C TYR A 172 16.64 4.98 10.11
N ALA A 173 16.71 5.61 8.93
CA ALA A 173 17.33 5.02 7.75
C ALA A 173 18.77 4.64 8.02
N ARG A 174 19.58 5.58 8.53
CA ARG A 174 20.99 5.33 8.88
C ARG A 174 21.13 4.20 9.90
N LYS A 175 20.31 4.20 10.96
CA LYS A 175 20.33 3.15 11.98
C LYS A 175 20.20 1.76 11.36
N ASP A 176 19.16 1.55 10.57
CA ASP A 176 18.89 0.26 9.91
C ASP A 176 20.00 -0.12 8.92
N LEU A 177 20.48 0.84 8.12
CA LEU A 177 21.56 0.61 7.16
C LEU A 177 22.85 0.14 7.85
N LEU A 178 23.21 0.73 8.98
CA LEU A 178 24.37 0.33 9.78
C LEU A 178 24.16 -0.99 10.51
N GLU A 179 22.99 -1.21 11.10
CA GLU A 179 22.64 -2.46 11.80
C GLU A 179 22.74 -3.67 10.85
N SER A 180 22.26 -3.52 9.62
CA SER A 180 22.30 -4.57 8.60
C SER A 180 23.72 -5.06 8.26
N GLN A 181 24.76 -4.24 8.46
CA GLN A 181 26.15 -4.60 8.16
C GLN A 181 26.66 -5.78 8.98
N SER A 182 26.14 -5.92 10.21
CA SER A 182 26.49 -6.99 11.15
C SER A 182 25.93 -8.36 10.76
N SER A 183 24.95 -8.40 9.85
CA SER A 183 24.29 -9.65 9.46
C SER A 183 25.07 -10.43 8.40
N ASN A 184 25.16 -11.75 8.57
CA ASN A 184 25.73 -12.65 7.57
C ASN A 184 24.74 -12.99 6.43
N GLN A 185 23.47 -12.59 6.56
CA GLN A 185 22.43 -12.85 5.56
C GLN A 185 22.43 -11.80 4.43
N VAL A 186 23.13 -10.67 4.61
CA VAL A 186 23.22 -9.61 3.61
C VAL A 186 24.37 -9.90 2.66
N TYR A 187 24.06 -10.05 1.37
CA TYR A 187 25.08 -10.28 0.35
C TYR A 187 25.96 -9.04 0.12
N LEU A 188 27.20 -9.25 -0.33
CA LEU A 188 28.24 -8.21 -0.40
C LEU A 188 27.80 -6.96 -1.18
N GLY A 189 27.11 -7.13 -2.31
CA GLY A 189 26.60 -6.02 -3.11
C GLY A 189 25.64 -5.12 -2.32
N ALA A 190 24.67 -5.71 -1.60
CA ALA A 190 23.76 -4.98 -0.74
C ALA A 190 24.49 -4.30 0.44
N LYS A 191 25.44 -4.99 1.08
CA LYS A 191 26.26 -4.37 2.16
C LYS A 191 26.94 -3.09 1.68
N ASN A 192 27.56 -3.13 0.50
CA ASN A 192 28.23 -1.98 -0.10
C ASN A 192 27.24 -0.84 -0.39
N ALA A 193 26.09 -1.14 -0.99
CA ALA A 193 25.06 -0.15 -1.27
C ALA A 193 24.55 0.50 0.04
N PHE A 194 24.20 -0.30 1.04
CA PHE A 194 23.71 0.21 2.32
C PHE A 194 24.74 1.08 3.04
N LYS A 195 26.01 0.65 3.05
CA LYS A 195 27.11 1.43 3.63
C LYS A 195 27.29 2.76 2.90
N SER A 196 27.23 2.74 1.57
CA SER A 196 27.31 3.97 0.76
C SER A 196 26.18 4.93 1.11
N THR A 197 24.94 4.45 1.19
CA THR A 197 23.78 5.28 1.56
C THR A 197 23.92 5.85 2.97
N ALA A 198 24.39 5.06 3.94
CA ALA A 198 24.64 5.55 5.29
C ALA A 198 25.68 6.69 5.30
N ILE A 199 26.76 6.56 4.53
CA ILE A 199 27.78 7.61 4.37
C ILE A 199 27.17 8.88 3.76
N GLU A 200 26.29 8.76 2.77
CA GLU A 200 25.60 9.94 2.20
C GLU A 200 24.74 10.67 3.23
N ILE A 201 24.06 9.95 4.13
CA ILE A 201 23.30 10.56 5.23
C ILE A 201 24.25 11.28 6.20
N GLU A 202 25.39 10.66 6.55
CA GLU A 202 26.39 11.23 7.46
C GLU A 202 27.09 12.47 6.89
N LYS A 203 27.13 12.64 5.57
CA LYS A 203 27.61 13.89 4.94
C LYS A 203 26.61 15.04 5.08
N ALA A 204 25.31 14.72 5.14
CA ALA A 204 24.25 15.72 5.17
C ALA A 204 23.93 16.22 6.59
N TYR A 205 24.21 15.43 7.63
CA TYR A 205 23.85 15.74 9.02
C TYR A 205 24.99 15.45 10.00
N PRO A 206 25.16 16.26 11.07
CA PRO A 206 26.12 15.98 12.14
C PRO A 206 25.88 14.63 12.82
N LEU A 207 26.96 13.89 13.12
CA LEU A 207 26.89 12.55 13.71
C LEU A 207 26.30 12.55 15.12
N ASP A 208 26.58 13.57 15.92
CA ASP A 208 26.00 13.75 17.26
C ASP A 208 24.48 13.84 17.21
N LEU A 209 23.92 14.60 16.26
CA LEU A 209 22.47 14.65 16.03
C LEU A 209 21.92 13.32 15.51
N LEU A 210 22.61 12.67 14.56
CA LEU A 210 22.20 11.37 14.03
C LEU A 210 22.21 10.25 15.08
N ASN A 211 23.02 10.39 16.14
CA ASN A 211 23.08 9.44 17.24
C ASN A 211 22.12 9.79 18.40
N ASP A 212 21.55 11.00 18.42
CA ASP A 212 20.59 11.46 19.44
C ASP A 212 19.15 11.06 19.08
N PHE A 213 18.76 9.84 19.46
CA PHE A 213 17.37 9.38 19.33
C PHE A 213 16.52 9.99 20.45
N LYS A 214 15.91 11.14 20.16
CA LYS A 214 15.07 11.88 21.11
C LYS A 214 13.90 11.03 21.58
N ASN A 215 13.66 11.08 22.89
CA ASN A 215 12.38 10.64 23.45
C ASN A 215 11.37 11.78 23.27
N TYR A 216 10.43 11.61 22.34
CA TYR A 216 9.40 12.61 22.10
C TYR A 216 8.46 12.70 23.31
N GLY A 217 7.98 13.92 23.60
CA GLY A 217 7.08 14.15 24.72
C GLY A 217 5.83 13.27 24.65
N ASP A 218 5.33 12.86 25.81
CA ASP A 218 4.08 12.09 25.92
C ASP A 218 2.87 12.99 25.66
N ASN A 219 2.40 12.97 24.42
CA ASN A 219 1.23 13.73 23.96
C ASN A 219 -0.09 13.16 24.50
N TYR A 220 -0.08 12.01 25.19
CA TYR A 220 -1.30 11.42 25.77
C TYR A 220 -1.65 11.94 27.15
N LYS A 221 -0.75 12.64 27.85
CA LYS A 221 -0.93 13.07 29.25
C LYS A 221 -2.19 13.89 29.52
N LYS A 222 -2.68 14.63 28.53
CA LYS A 222 -3.85 15.51 28.64
C LYS A 222 -5.15 14.89 28.12
N LEU A 223 -5.09 13.65 27.60
CA LEU A 223 -6.22 13.01 26.95
C LEU A 223 -7.06 12.19 27.94
N THR A 224 -8.35 12.06 27.63
CA THR A 224 -9.22 11.11 28.34
C THR A 224 -8.78 9.67 28.07
N ALA A 225 -9.14 8.73 28.95
CA ALA A 225 -8.82 7.31 28.75
C ALA A 225 -9.35 6.76 27.42
N LYS A 226 -10.58 7.14 27.04
CA LYS A 226 -11.20 6.74 25.77
C LYS A 226 -10.44 7.27 24.56
N GLU A 227 -10.06 8.54 24.59
CA GLU A 227 -9.31 9.14 23.47
C GLU A 227 -7.91 8.55 23.36
N ARG A 228 -7.25 8.30 24.50
CA ARG A 228 -5.94 7.64 24.54
C ARG A 228 -6.00 6.25 23.89
N GLU A 229 -6.98 5.43 24.26
CA GLU A 229 -7.18 4.09 23.69
C GLU A 229 -7.38 4.14 22.17
N TYR A 230 -8.19 5.08 21.68
CA TYR A 230 -8.38 5.32 20.25
C TYR A 230 -7.07 5.72 19.54
N ARG A 231 -6.32 6.66 20.11
CA ARG A 231 -5.08 7.15 19.50
C ARG A 231 -3.98 6.09 19.52
N GLU A 232 -3.86 5.31 20.60
CA GLU A 232 -2.93 4.18 20.67
C GLU A 232 -3.28 3.10 19.65
N TRP A 233 -4.57 2.74 19.51
CA TRP A 233 -5.03 1.83 18.48
C TRP A 233 -4.70 2.34 17.07
N CYS A 234 -4.93 3.62 16.78
CA CYS A 234 -4.58 4.23 15.50
C CYS A 234 -3.07 4.19 15.23
N ALA A 235 -2.25 4.51 16.24
CA ALA A 235 -0.80 4.55 16.09
C ALA A 235 -0.21 3.15 15.84
N ILE A 236 -0.64 2.14 16.59
CA ILE A 236 -0.21 0.74 16.42
C ILE A 236 -0.61 0.20 15.05
N ASN A 237 -1.82 0.55 14.59
CA ASN A 237 -2.35 0.10 13.31
C ASN A 237 -1.94 0.97 12.11
N ARG A 238 -1.10 2.00 12.34
CA ARG A 238 -0.60 2.95 11.33
C ARG A 238 -1.71 3.67 10.56
N LEU A 239 -2.70 4.22 11.28
CA LEU A 239 -3.91 4.81 10.70
C LEU A 239 -3.93 6.34 10.70
N PHE A 240 -2.91 7.01 11.23
CA PHE A 240 -2.78 8.45 11.11
C PHE A 240 -2.24 8.85 9.73
N ILE A 241 -2.77 9.92 9.13
CA ILE A 241 -2.23 10.55 7.92
C ILE A 241 -0.98 11.34 8.34
N ASN A 242 0.05 10.60 8.69
CA ASN A 242 1.33 11.07 9.21
C ASN A 242 2.43 10.09 8.76
N PRO A 243 3.39 10.49 7.91
CA PRO A 243 4.50 9.64 7.51
C PRO A 243 5.30 9.06 8.68
N LEU A 244 5.48 9.78 9.80
CA LEU A 244 6.17 9.22 10.96
C LEU A 244 5.45 7.98 11.49
N ASN A 245 4.13 7.87 11.34
CA ASN A 245 3.39 6.68 11.74
C ASN A 245 3.70 5.46 10.86
N ASP A 246 4.52 5.56 9.81
CA ASP A 246 5.04 4.40 9.05
C ASP A 246 6.30 3.80 9.69
N ILE A 247 7.00 4.56 10.53
CA ILE A 247 8.27 4.16 11.16
C ILE A 247 8.23 4.16 12.69
N LEU A 248 7.27 4.85 13.29
CA LEU A 248 7.07 5.04 14.74
C LEU A 248 5.63 4.71 15.16
N THR A 249 5.43 4.47 16.45
CA THR A 249 4.11 4.18 17.07
C THR A 249 3.87 4.94 18.38
N GLU A 250 4.82 5.77 18.80
CA GLU A 250 4.77 6.59 20.01
C GLU A 250 3.80 7.77 19.84
N SER A 251 3.37 8.39 20.94
CA SER A 251 2.36 9.47 20.96
C SER A 251 2.63 10.68 20.05
N VAL A 252 3.89 10.88 19.64
CA VAL A 252 4.29 11.93 18.68
C VAL A 252 3.63 11.77 17.31
N VAL A 253 3.31 10.54 16.91
CA VAL A 253 2.69 10.29 15.59
C VAL A 253 1.17 10.37 15.62
N ALA A 254 0.57 10.54 16.81
CA ALA A 254 -0.85 10.40 17.02
C ALA A 254 -1.67 11.64 16.58
N ASN A 255 -1.50 12.05 15.32
CA ASN A 255 -2.13 13.22 14.71
C ASN A 255 -2.19 13.06 13.18
N ASP A 256 -3.19 13.67 12.54
CA ASP A 256 -3.36 13.72 11.08
C ASP A 256 -2.78 15.03 10.51
N TYR A 257 -1.50 15.29 10.79
CA TYR A 257 -0.91 16.60 10.46
C TYR A 257 -0.84 16.85 8.96
N LEU A 258 -0.73 15.82 8.11
CA LEU A 258 -0.45 16.04 6.69
C LEU A 258 -1.55 16.90 6.04
N PHE A 259 -1.12 17.89 5.28
CA PHE A 259 -1.95 18.84 4.53
C PHE A 259 -1.41 18.96 3.10
N THR A 260 -2.09 19.74 2.24
CA THR A 260 -1.53 20.04 0.92
C THR A 260 -0.36 21.03 1.06
N PRO A 261 0.80 20.75 0.46
CA PRO A 261 1.93 21.67 0.49
C PRO A 261 1.59 22.99 -0.22
N SER A 262 2.41 24.02 -0.02
CA SER A 262 2.24 25.32 -0.66
C SER A 262 2.12 25.20 -2.19
N MET A 263 1.09 25.83 -2.74
CA MET A 263 0.85 25.90 -4.19
C MET A 263 0.98 27.35 -4.67
N ILE A 264 1.43 27.53 -5.91
CA ILE A 264 1.45 28.86 -6.55
C ILE A 264 0.25 28.96 -7.49
N LEU A 265 -0.65 29.90 -7.16
CA LEU A 265 -1.88 30.16 -7.90
C LEU A 265 -1.79 31.51 -8.64
N ARG A 266 -2.54 31.64 -9.73
CA ARG A 266 -2.82 32.97 -10.29
C ARG A 266 -3.76 33.73 -9.36
N PHE A 267 -3.69 35.07 -9.40
CA PHE A 267 -4.48 35.93 -8.51
C PHE A 267 -6.00 35.72 -8.65
N ASP A 268 -6.47 35.32 -9.83
CA ASP A 268 -7.87 35.01 -10.14
C ASP A 268 -8.30 33.58 -9.79
N GLU A 269 -7.37 32.72 -9.34
CA GLU A 269 -7.63 31.32 -9.02
C GLU A 269 -7.97 31.12 -7.54
N LYS A 270 -9.01 30.33 -7.26
CA LYS A 270 -9.39 29.93 -5.90
C LYS A 270 -8.50 28.77 -5.41
N PRO A 271 -8.17 28.69 -4.11
CA PRO A 271 -7.38 27.60 -3.52
C PRO A 271 -8.19 26.31 -3.34
N ILE A 272 -8.86 25.84 -4.39
CA ILE A 272 -9.81 24.71 -4.35
C ILE A 272 -9.18 23.41 -3.84
N PHE A 273 -7.90 23.18 -4.10
CA PHE A 273 -7.22 21.93 -3.74
C PHE A 273 -7.01 21.78 -2.23
N HIS A 274 -6.86 22.89 -1.50
CA HIS A 274 -6.78 22.88 -0.04
C HIS A 274 -8.14 22.48 0.56
N SER A 275 -9.23 23.05 0.01
CA SER A 275 -10.60 22.70 0.43
C SER A 275 -10.96 21.25 0.13
N LEU A 276 -10.63 20.76 -1.08
CA LEU A 276 -10.87 19.36 -1.46
C LEU A 276 -10.08 18.39 -0.57
N PHE A 277 -8.82 18.69 -0.27
CA PHE A 277 -8.02 17.84 0.60
C PHE A 277 -8.52 17.85 2.05
N ASN A 278 -8.97 19.00 2.57
CA ASN A 278 -9.59 19.08 3.89
C ASN A 278 -10.83 18.19 3.99
N GLN A 279 -11.68 18.21 2.96
CA GLN A 279 -12.84 17.32 2.89
C GLN A 279 -12.44 15.84 2.89
N LEU A 280 -11.53 15.45 2.00
CA LEU A 280 -11.02 14.07 1.92
C LEU A 280 -10.44 13.58 3.26
N LYS A 281 -9.65 14.45 3.92
CA LYS A 281 -9.06 14.17 5.23
C LYS A 281 -10.13 13.97 6.30
N GLN A 282 -11.12 14.85 6.36
CA GLN A 282 -12.19 14.75 7.35
C GLN A 282 -13.02 13.48 7.17
N GLU A 283 -13.39 13.15 5.92
CA GLU A 283 -14.14 11.93 5.60
C GLU A 283 -13.37 10.67 6.03
N PHE A 284 -12.06 10.62 5.79
CA PHE A 284 -11.21 9.52 6.25
C PHE A 284 -11.15 9.41 7.77
N VAL A 285 -10.91 10.53 8.47
CA VAL A 285 -10.81 10.54 9.95
C VAL A 285 -12.13 10.10 10.59
N SER A 286 -13.27 10.51 10.01
CA SER A 286 -14.60 10.05 10.44
C SER A 286 -14.80 8.56 10.20
N ALA A 287 -14.45 8.03 9.01
CA ALA A 287 -14.54 6.60 8.71
C ALA A 287 -13.65 5.76 9.65
N ARG A 288 -12.42 6.21 9.92
CA ARG A 288 -11.51 5.57 10.87
C ARG A 288 -12.12 5.46 12.26
N PHE A 289 -12.75 6.54 12.74
CA PHE A 289 -13.37 6.54 14.07
C PHE A 289 -14.62 5.64 14.11
N LEU A 290 -15.48 5.66 13.09
CA LEU A 290 -16.64 4.77 13.00
C LEU A 290 -16.23 3.30 13.05
N PHE A 291 -15.15 2.93 12.36
CA PHE A 291 -14.60 1.59 12.40
C PHE A 291 -14.08 1.22 13.79
N TYR A 292 -13.31 2.10 14.43
CA TYR A 292 -12.83 1.91 15.79
C TYR A 292 -13.98 1.71 16.78
N GLU A 293 -15.02 2.55 16.73
CA GLU A 293 -16.20 2.38 17.58
C GLU A 293 -16.89 1.04 17.32
N ALA A 294 -16.96 0.60 16.07
CA ALA A 294 -17.58 -0.67 15.73
C ALA A 294 -16.82 -1.88 16.31
N LEU A 295 -15.50 -1.82 16.40
CA LEU A 295 -14.67 -2.86 17.01
C LEU A 295 -14.83 -2.92 18.55
N ASN A 296 -15.17 -1.81 19.18
CA ASN A 296 -15.20 -1.68 20.65
C ASN A 296 -16.63 -1.63 21.23
N GLN A 297 -17.66 -1.81 20.41
CA GLN A 297 -19.06 -1.83 20.83
C GLN A 297 -19.54 -3.26 21.14
N TYR A 298 -19.48 -3.66 22.40
CA TYR A 298 -19.87 -5.01 22.87
C TYR A 298 -21.34 -5.16 23.28
N LYS A 299 -22.08 -4.05 23.36
CA LYS A 299 -23.50 -4.04 23.74
C LYS A 299 -24.34 -3.47 22.61
N PRO A 300 -25.60 -3.91 22.44
CA PRO A 300 -26.51 -3.29 21.48
C PRO A 300 -26.61 -1.78 21.67
N HIS A 301 -26.59 -1.03 20.57
CA HIS A 301 -26.75 0.42 20.63
C HIS A 301 -28.22 0.76 20.88
N PHE A 302 -28.53 1.91 21.49
CA PHE A 302 -29.94 2.27 21.72
C PHE A 302 -30.73 2.46 20.41
N SER A 303 -30.03 2.74 19.30
CA SER A 303 -30.63 2.79 17.95
C SER A 303 -31.15 1.44 17.47
N ASP A 304 -30.72 0.33 18.06
CA ASP A 304 -31.19 -1.01 17.72
C ASP A 304 -32.45 -1.39 18.54
N LYS A 305 -32.82 -0.60 19.56
CA LYS A 305 -33.99 -0.88 20.40
C LYS A 305 -35.26 -0.66 19.60
N GLU A 306 -36.20 -1.61 19.73
CA GLU A 306 -37.52 -1.54 19.10
C GLU A 306 -37.48 -1.51 17.56
N VAL A 307 -36.35 -1.88 16.96
CA VAL A 307 -36.24 -2.17 15.52
C VAL A 307 -36.69 -3.60 15.28
N VAL A 308 -37.89 -3.77 14.74
CA VAL A 308 -38.47 -5.10 14.47
C VAL A 308 -37.79 -5.70 13.23
N LEU A 309 -37.04 -6.77 13.44
CA LEU A 309 -36.40 -7.57 12.39
C LEU A 309 -36.83 -9.02 12.55
N MET A 310 -37.03 -9.72 11.44
CA MET A 310 -37.45 -11.12 11.45
C MET A 310 -36.22 -12.03 11.35
N ASP A 311 -36.12 -13.02 12.24
CA ASP A 311 -35.12 -14.09 12.12
C ASP A 311 -35.52 -15.03 10.99
N THR A 312 -34.78 -14.96 9.88
CA THR A 312 -34.99 -15.80 8.70
C THR A 312 -34.23 -17.12 8.76
N LEU A 313 -33.66 -17.48 9.92
CA LEU A 313 -32.87 -18.71 10.16
C LEU A 313 -31.65 -18.82 9.23
N ASP A 314 -31.09 -17.66 8.93
CA ASP A 314 -30.02 -17.48 7.95
C ASP A 314 -28.72 -16.99 8.58
N TYR A 315 -28.66 -17.04 9.91
CA TYR A 315 -27.54 -16.62 10.75
C TYR A 315 -27.05 -15.20 10.49
N SER A 316 -27.89 -14.34 9.90
CA SER A 316 -27.51 -12.96 9.67
C SER A 316 -27.67 -12.07 10.87
N VAL A 317 -26.75 -11.12 10.96
CA VAL A 317 -26.67 -10.19 12.08
C VAL A 317 -26.97 -8.79 11.57
N TYR A 318 -27.87 -8.14 12.29
CA TYR A 318 -28.25 -6.76 12.05
C TYR A 318 -27.94 -5.96 13.31
N SER A 319 -27.14 -4.90 13.16
CA SER A 319 -26.87 -3.97 14.25
C SER A 319 -26.32 -2.67 13.70
N PHE A 320 -26.54 -1.58 14.44
CA PHE A 320 -25.91 -0.29 14.19
C PHE A 320 -24.38 -0.40 14.09
N THR A 321 -23.77 -1.26 14.90
CA THR A 321 -22.33 -1.58 14.85
C THR A 321 -21.89 -2.07 13.47
N LEU A 322 -22.63 -3.00 12.87
CA LEU A 322 -22.31 -3.52 11.53
C LEU A 322 -22.53 -2.47 10.44
N GLU A 323 -23.55 -1.63 10.59
CA GLU A 323 -23.77 -0.51 9.66
C GLU A 323 -22.62 0.51 9.69
N LYS A 324 -22.00 0.77 10.86
CA LYS A 324 -20.77 1.58 10.92
C LYS A 324 -19.64 1.01 10.07
N VAL A 325 -19.47 -0.32 10.06
CA VAL A 325 -18.45 -0.99 9.23
C VAL A 325 -18.79 -0.87 7.74
N LYS A 326 -20.06 -1.06 7.36
CA LYS A 326 -20.52 -0.84 5.98
C LYS A 326 -20.31 0.60 5.53
N ILE A 327 -20.63 1.59 6.37
CA ILE A 327 -20.38 3.01 6.10
C ILE A 327 -18.88 3.27 5.91
N THR A 328 -18.03 2.72 6.80
CA THR A 328 -16.57 2.83 6.67
C THR A 328 -16.09 2.29 5.33
N PHE A 329 -16.55 1.09 4.94
CA PHE A 329 -16.21 0.45 3.67
C PHE A 329 -16.57 1.35 2.48
N ARG A 330 -17.80 1.89 2.47
CA ARG A 330 -18.30 2.77 1.41
C ARG A 330 -17.51 4.08 1.31
N VAL A 331 -17.25 4.73 2.45
CA VAL A 331 -16.47 5.97 2.48
C VAL A 331 -15.05 5.74 1.96
N CYS A 332 -14.38 4.66 2.38
CA CYS A 332 -13.04 4.31 1.87
C CYS A 332 -13.04 4.16 0.33
N TYR A 333 -14.04 3.50 -0.24
CA TYR A 333 -14.17 3.40 -1.69
C TYR A 333 -14.42 4.74 -2.37
N SER A 334 -15.32 5.56 -1.80
CA SER A 334 -15.63 6.89 -2.32
C SER A 334 -14.41 7.82 -2.31
N LEU A 335 -13.52 7.69 -1.32
CA LEU A 335 -12.28 8.47 -1.26
C LEU A 335 -11.40 8.24 -2.50
N PHE A 336 -11.31 7.01 -3.02
CA PHE A 336 -10.52 6.75 -4.24
C PHE A 336 -11.05 7.52 -5.46
N ASP A 337 -12.36 7.52 -5.68
CA ASP A 337 -12.97 8.24 -6.80
C ASP A 337 -12.84 9.77 -6.63
N LYS A 338 -12.94 10.28 -5.40
CA LYS A 338 -12.69 11.71 -5.11
C LYS A 338 -11.22 12.09 -5.29
N ILE A 339 -10.29 11.21 -4.97
CA ILE A 339 -8.85 11.38 -5.29
C ILE A 339 -8.65 11.40 -6.81
N ALA A 340 -9.32 10.53 -7.57
CA ALA A 340 -9.26 10.54 -9.03
C ALA A 340 -9.76 11.87 -9.62
N TYR A 341 -10.89 12.36 -9.12
CA TYR A 341 -11.42 13.69 -9.46
C TYR A 341 -10.42 14.81 -9.12
N PHE A 342 -9.82 14.78 -7.94
CA PHE A 342 -8.78 15.71 -7.54
C PHE A 342 -7.62 15.70 -8.55
N ILE A 343 -7.08 14.52 -8.87
CA ILE A 343 -5.95 14.34 -9.79
C ILE A 343 -6.28 14.87 -11.19
N ASN A 344 -7.49 14.60 -11.71
CA ASN A 344 -7.96 15.10 -13.00
C ASN A 344 -7.85 16.63 -13.09
N LEU A 345 -8.35 17.32 -12.06
CA LEU A 345 -8.33 18.78 -11.96
C LEU A 345 -6.91 19.30 -11.77
N TYR A 346 -6.17 18.74 -10.81
CA TYR A 346 -4.85 19.23 -10.39
C TYR A 346 -3.79 19.11 -11.49
N LEU A 347 -3.77 17.96 -12.18
CA LEU A 347 -2.84 17.71 -13.29
C LEU A 347 -3.37 18.23 -14.63
N LYS A 348 -4.60 18.79 -14.66
CA LYS A 348 -5.28 19.28 -15.86
C LYS A 348 -5.32 18.21 -16.96
N LEU A 349 -5.74 16.99 -16.61
CA LEU A 349 -5.76 15.85 -17.53
C LEU A 349 -6.86 15.97 -18.61
N GLY A 350 -7.84 16.84 -18.41
CA GLY A 350 -8.88 17.15 -19.40
C GLY A 350 -9.93 16.05 -19.56
N GLN A 351 -10.05 15.13 -18.61
CA GLN A 351 -11.03 14.04 -18.66
C GLN A 351 -12.41 14.53 -18.19
N ASN A 352 -13.46 13.85 -18.62
CA ASN A 352 -14.82 14.11 -18.15
C ASN A 352 -14.96 13.73 -16.66
N SER A 353 -15.06 14.73 -15.80
CA SER A 353 -15.15 14.58 -14.34
C SER A 353 -16.28 13.68 -13.85
N ASN A 354 -17.37 13.50 -14.60
CA ASN A 354 -18.48 12.64 -14.19
C ASN A 354 -18.23 11.14 -14.46
N ARG A 355 -17.11 10.82 -15.13
CA ARG A 355 -16.76 9.46 -15.54
C ARG A 355 -15.44 8.97 -14.97
N VAL A 356 -14.70 9.84 -14.27
CA VAL A 356 -13.42 9.48 -13.68
C VAL A 356 -13.64 8.50 -12.53
N SER A 357 -12.85 7.44 -12.53
CA SER A 357 -12.67 6.53 -11.41
C SER A 357 -11.19 6.43 -11.09
N PHE A 358 -10.88 5.90 -9.92
CA PHE A 358 -9.48 5.71 -9.53
C PHE A 358 -8.71 4.77 -10.46
N ARG A 359 -9.38 3.81 -11.13
CA ARG A 359 -8.74 2.94 -12.13
C ARG A 359 -8.51 3.60 -13.47
N ASN A 360 -9.47 4.39 -13.94
CA ASN A 360 -9.48 4.83 -15.33
C ASN A 360 -8.77 6.17 -15.58
N ILE A 361 -8.55 6.98 -14.54
CA ILE A 361 -8.03 8.35 -14.66
C ILE A 361 -6.65 8.45 -15.33
N TRP A 362 -5.87 7.38 -15.26
CA TRP A 362 -4.50 7.31 -15.77
C TRP A 362 -4.41 7.19 -17.30
N TYR A 363 -5.52 6.87 -17.98
CA TYR A 363 -5.54 6.50 -19.39
C TYR A 363 -6.21 7.57 -20.27
N LYS A 364 -5.81 7.64 -21.54
CA LYS A 364 -6.40 8.60 -22.49
C LYS A 364 -7.88 8.29 -22.70
N GLN A 365 -8.71 9.32 -22.61
CA GLN A 365 -10.17 9.19 -22.73
C GLN A 365 -10.77 8.14 -21.77
N LEU A 366 -10.11 7.91 -20.62
CA LEU A 366 -10.53 6.95 -19.60
C LEU A 366 -10.57 5.48 -20.08
N ASN A 367 -9.81 5.14 -21.12
CA ASN A 367 -9.81 3.79 -21.69
C ASN A 367 -8.39 3.23 -21.78
N LYS A 368 -8.16 2.07 -21.15
CA LYS A 368 -6.86 1.38 -21.14
C LYS A 368 -6.30 1.12 -22.54
N SER A 369 -7.16 0.77 -23.51
CA SER A 369 -6.76 0.48 -24.89
C SER A 369 -6.15 1.67 -25.62
N ASN A 370 -6.44 2.90 -25.17
CA ASN A 370 -5.87 4.13 -25.72
C ASN A 370 -4.48 4.47 -25.13
N GLY A 371 -3.98 3.65 -24.20
CA GLY A 371 -2.72 3.86 -23.50
C GLY A 371 -2.79 4.92 -22.39
N LEU A 372 -1.69 5.03 -21.64
CA LEU A 372 -1.53 6.01 -20.57
C LEU A 372 -1.58 7.44 -21.12
N ASN A 373 -2.11 8.36 -20.32
CA ASN A 373 -2.01 9.80 -20.59
C ASN A 373 -0.53 10.21 -20.64
N GLU A 374 -0.16 11.09 -21.57
CA GLU A 374 1.23 11.48 -21.82
C GLU A 374 1.90 12.02 -20.55
N ARG A 375 1.21 12.87 -19.78
CA ARG A 375 1.71 13.44 -18.52
C ARG A 375 2.00 12.36 -17.46
N ILE A 376 1.25 11.27 -17.50
CA ILE A 376 1.36 10.16 -16.56
C ILE A 376 2.48 9.21 -17.00
N SER A 377 2.53 8.86 -18.28
CA SER A 377 3.48 7.87 -18.83
C SER A 377 4.95 8.21 -18.58
N THR A 378 5.30 9.50 -18.55
CA THR A 378 6.67 9.99 -18.37
C THR A 378 6.96 10.47 -16.95
N THR A 379 6.06 10.22 -16.00
CA THR A 379 6.21 10.80 -14.66
C THR A 379 7.42 10.22 -13.91
N LYS A 380 8.19 11.12 -13.30
CA LYS A 380 9.24 10.81 -12.32
C LYS A 380 8.77 11.03 -10.88
N ASN A 381 7.55 11.54 -10.71
CA ASN A 381 6.96 11.79 -9.40
C ASN A 381 6.64 10.45 -8.71
N TRP A 382 7.44 10.11 -7.70
CA TRP A 382 7.40 8.80 -7.06
C TRP A 382 6.06 8.52 -6.36
N ALA A 383 5.45 9.54 -5.74
CA ALA A 383 4.13 9.41 -5.12
C ALA A 383 3.00 9.25 -6.16
N MET A 384 3.13 9.89 -7.32
CA MET A 384 2.22 9.66 -8.46
C MET A 384 2.32 8.23 -8.98
N ARG A 385 3.54 7.67 -9.08
CA ARG A 385 3.74 6.25 -9.38
C ARG A 385 3.05 5.36 -8.33
N GLY A 386 3.19 5.71 -7.06
CA GLY A 386 2.52 5.04 -5.94
C GLY A 386 1.01 5.01 -6.09
N LEU A 387 0.37 6.14 -6.41
CA LEU A 387 -1.07 6.22 -6.66
C LEU A 387 -1.51 5.40 -7.87
N PHE A 388 -0.76 5.47 -8.97
CA PHE A 388 -1.02 4.67 -10.16
C PHE A 388 -1.05 3.17 -9.82
N TRP A 389 -0.01 2.68 -9.13
CA TRP A 389 0.06 1.28 -8.72
C TRP A 389 -0.96 0.91 -7.64
N LEU A 390 -1.28 1.80 -6.72
CA LEU A 390 -2.37 1.60 -5.75
C LEU A 390 -3.69 1.41 -6.48
N SER A 391 -3.95 2.15 -7.57
CA SER A 391 -5.15 1.93 -8.36
C SER A 391 -5.26 0.50 -8.87
N LYS A 392 -4.14 -0.18 -9.16
CA LYS A 392 -4.14 -1.56 -9.66
C LYS A 392 -4.53 -2.61 -8.62
N ASP A 393 -4.68 -2.22 -7.35
CA ASP A 393 -5.29 -3.04 -6.31
C ASP A 393 -6.82 -3.08 -6.42
N LEU A 394 -7.44 -2.15 -7.16
CA LEU A 394 -8.89 -2.11 -7.36
C LEU A 394 -9.29 -2.80 -8.68
N TYR A 395 -10.50 -3.36 -8.71
CA TYR A 395 -11.06 -4.02 -9.89
C TYR A 395 -12.17 -3.16 -10.53
N GLU A 396 -12.16 -3.10 -11.86
CA GLU A 396 -13.21 -2.58 -12.73
C GLU A 396 -13.29 -3.49 -13.96
N THR A 397 -14.47 -3.63 -14.55
CA THR A 397 -14.76 -4.61 -15.64
C THR A 397 -13.86 -4.43 -16.86
N GLU A 398 -13.47 -3.19 -17.16
CA GLU A 398 -12.60 -2.82 -18.27
C GLU A 398 -11.11 -3.18 -18.03
N PHE A 399 -10.78 -3.73 -16.86
CA PHE A 399 -9.42 -4.05 -16.43
C PHE A 399 -9.29 -5.52 -16.03
N ASP A 400 -8.95 -6.38 -16.98
CA ASP A 400 -8.88 -7.84 -16.80
C ASP A 400 -7.89 -8.30 -15.71
N LEU A 401 -6.80 -7.54 -15.50
CA LEU A 401 -5.72 -7.90 -14.58
C LEU A 401 -5.66 -6.94 -13.38
N THR A 402 -5.71 -7.52 -12.18
CA THR A 402 -5.47 -6.83 -10.89
C THR A 402 -4.26 -7.43 -10.21
N ILE A 403 -3.47 -6.59 -9.52
CA ILE A 403 -2.30 -7.05 -8.78
C ILE A 403 -2.64 -7.51 -7.36
N GLU A 404 -3.86 -7.21 -6.90
CA GLU A 404 -4.42 -7.66 -5.63
C GLU A 404 -5.31 -8.88 -5.87
N PRO A 405 -4.98 -10.06 -5.28
CA PRO A 405 -5.78 -11.27 -5.45
C PRO A 405 -7.26 -11.13 -5.06
N GLU A 406 -7.57 -10.32 -4.05
CA GLU A 406 -8.95 -10.15 -3.56
C GLU A 406 -9.73 -9.04 -4.28
N ALA A 407 -9.13 -8.34 -5.24
CA ALA A 407 -9.69 -7.11 -5.83
C ALA A 407 -11.11 -7.29 -6.40
N LYS A 408 -11.37 -8.40 -7.11
CA LYS A 408 -12.67 -8.72 -7.71
C LYS A 408 -13.75 -8.93 -6.66
N GLU A 409 -13.41 -9.63 -5.58
CA GLU A 409 -14.33 -9.86 -4.46
C GLU A 409 -14.66 -8.54 -3.76
N ILE A 410 -13.65 -7.71 -3.47
CA ILE A 410 -13.87 -6.41 -2.82
C ILE A 410 -14.73 -5.48 -3.71
N ALA A 411 -14.50 -5.45 -5.02
CA ALA A 411 -15.35 -4.71 -5.96
C ALA A 411 -16.79 -5.26 -6.01
N THR A 412 -16.96 -6.58 -5.89
CA THR A 412 -18.28 -7.21 -5.78
C THR A 412 -18.98 -6.76 -4.50
N ILE A 413 -18.31 -6.84 -3.35
CA ILE A 413 -18.81 -6.34 -2.06
C ILE A 413 -19.23 -4.87 -2.19
N ARG A 414 -18.41 -4.00 -2.79
CA ARG A 414 -18.76 -2.60 -3.04
C ARG A 414 -20.07 -2.43 -3.79
N ASN A 415 -20.24 -3.16 -4.90
CA ASN A 415 -21.47 -3.08 -5.69
C ASN A 415 -22.69 -3.55 -4.87
N PHE A 416 -22.54 -4.58 -4.03
CA PHE A 416 -23.64 -5.07 -3.21
C PHE A 416 -23.97 -4.14 -2.05
N VAL A 417 -22.97 -3.62 -1.34
CA VAL A 417 -23.14 -2.69 -0.22
C VAL A 417 -23.74 -1.34 -0.67
N GLU A 418 -23.44 -0.88 -1.89
CA GLU A 418 -23.97 0.38 -2.42
C GLU A 418 -25.35 0.27 -3.07
N HIS A 419 -25.61 -0.83 -3.78
CA HIS A 419 -26.72 -0.88 -4.74
C HIS A 419 -27.59 -2.15 -4.67
N LYS A 420 -27.28 -3.12 -3.81
CA LYS A 420 -28.02 -4.40 -3.74
C LYS A 420 -28.19 -4.87 -2.28
N ALA A 421 -28.67 -6.11 -2.12
CA ALA A 421 -28.81 -6.75 -0.82
C ALA A 421 -27.48 -7.35 -0.36
N PHE A 422 -27.01 -6.94 0.81
CA PHE A 422 -25.75 -7.38 1.38
C PHE A 422 -25.94 -7.81 2.84
N LYS A 423 -25.44 -9.01 3.16
CA LYS A 423 -25.69 -9.66 4.44
C LYS A 423 -24.39 -10.10 5.10
N ILE A 424 -24.30 -9.82 6.40
CA ILE A 424 -23.20 -10.27 7.24
C ILE A 424 -23.74 -11.40 8.10
N VAL A 425 -23.05 -12.53 8.09
CA VAL A 425 -23.46 -13.76 8.79
C VAL A 425 -22.41 -14.20 9.80
N GLU A 426 -22.85 -14.91 10.84
CA GLU A 426 -21.94 -15.58 11.81
C GLU A 426 -21.62 -17.02 11.39
N SER A 427 -22.41 -17.59 10.48
CA SER A 427 -22.14 -18.89 9.85
C SER A 427 -22.88 -18.97 8.52
N PHE A 428 -22.32 -19.70 7.57
CA PHE A 428 -23.00 -20.03 6.31
C PHE A 428 -24.00 -21.17 6.52
N ASN A 429 -25.14 -21.10 5.83
CA ASN A 429 -26.14 -22.16 5.85
C ASN A 429 -25.94 -23.12 4.68
N ASN A 430 -25.29 -24.26 4.94
CA ASN A 430 -24.96 -25.26 3.91
C ASN A 430 -26.18 -26.01 3.34
N GLY A 431 -27.38 -25.81 3.91
CA GLY A 431 -28.62 -26.41 3.42
C GLY A 431 -29.30 -25.60 2.32
N TRP A 432 -28.84 -24.37 2.07
CA TRP A 432 -29.46 -23.45 1.10
C TRP A 432 -28.70 -23.44 -0.22
N SER A 433 -29.40 -23.06 -1.29
CA SER A 433 -28.81 -22.94 -2.62
C SER A 433 -27.78 -21.81 -2.67
N ASP A 434 -26.63 -22.07 -3.30
CA ASP A 434 -25.59 -21.06 -3.55
C ASP A 434 -26.05 -19.89 -4.45
N LYS A 435 -27.17 -20.05 -5.17
CA LYS A 435 -27.78 -18.95 -5.93
C LYS A 435 -28.56 -18.03 -4.99
N SER A 436 -28.05 -16.83 -4.79
CA SER A 436 -28.71 -15.79 -4.00
C SER A 436 -28.58 -14.42 -4.67
N GLU A 437 -29.66 -13.64 -4.67
CA GLU A 437 -29.67 -12.22 -5.00
C GLU A 437 -28.96 -11.36 -3.92
N ILE A 438 -28.56 -11.99 -2.81
CA ILE A 438 -27.93 -11.39 -1.64
C ILE A 438 -26.48 -11.88 -1.58
N PHE A 439 -25.54 -10.95 -1.42
CA PHE A 439 -24.15 -11.31 -1.14
C PHE A 439 -23.99 -11.55 0.36
N GLU A 440 -23.50 -12.74 0.73
CA GLU A 440 -23.24 -13.14 2.11
C GLU A 440 -21.74 -13.13 2.41
N ILE A 441 -21.37 -12.64 3.58
CA ILE A 441 -19.98 -12.64 4.05
C ILE A 441 -19.91 -12.88 5.55
N ASP A 442 -18.89 -13.63 5.95
CA ASP A 442 -18.52 -13.75 7.37
C ASP A 442 -18.14 -12.40 7.96
N ARG A 443 -18.54 -12.17 9.21
CA ARG A 443 -18.28 -10.91 9.92
C ARG A 443 -16.80 -10.56 10.02
N SER A 444 -15.95 -11.52 10.40
CA SER A 444 -14.51 -11.28 10.56
C SER A 444 -13.86 -10.98 9.22
N LEU A 445 -14.27 -11.68 8.17
CA LEU A 445 -13.78 -11.44 6.81
C LEU A 445 -14.16 -10.05 6.29
N PHE A 446 -15.38 -9.58 6.56
CA PHE A 446 -15.79 -8.22 6.18
C PHE A 446 -15.01 -7.14 6.96
N TYR A 447 -14.71 -7.39 8.23
CA TYR A 447 -13.89 -6.50 9.06
C TYR A 447 -12.47 -6.39 8.50
N ASP A 448 -11.84 -7.50 8.16
CA ASP A 448 -10.50 -7.54 7.57
C ASP A 448 -10.43 -6.78 6.24
N LYS A 449 -11.41 -7.00 5.35
CA LYS A 449 -11.50 -6.30 4.07
C LYS A 449 -11.73 -4.79 4.25
N THR A 450 -12.56 -4.40 5.21
CA THR A 450 -12.80 -2.98 5.53
C THR A 450 -11.54 -2.32 6.10
N PHE A 451 -10.82 -3.02 7.00
CA PHE A 451 -9.58 -2.53 7.58
C PHE A 451 -8.47 -2.37 6.54
N LYS A 452 -8.37 -3.31 5.58
CA LYS A 452 -7.47 -3.22 4.43
C LYS A 452 -7.75 -1.96 3.60
N LEU A 453 -9.03 -1.69 3.29
CA LEU A 453 -9.42 -0.49 2.56
C LEU A 453 -9.13 0.79 3.34
N LEU A 454 -9.28 0.79 4.66
CA LEU A 454 -8.93 1.91 5.52
C LEU A 454 -7.43 2.24 5.41
N LYS A 455 -6.57 1.23 5.48
CA LYS A 455 -5.12 1.40 5.27
C LYS A 455 -4.79 1.93 3.87
N LEU A 456 -5.40 1.36 2.83
CA LEU A 456 -5.18 1.80 1.43
C LEU A 456 -5.65 3.25 1.22
N SER A 457 -6.78 3.65 1.81
CA SER A 457 -7.31 5.01 1.71
C SER A 457 -6.36 6.01 2.37
N ARG A 458 -5.83 5.67 3.55
CA ARG A 458 -4.82 6.48 4.23
C ARG A 458 -3.57 6.67 3.37
N SER A 459 -3.03 5.59 2.81
CA SER A 459 -1.87 5.64 1.91
C SER A 459 -2.14 6.53 0.70
N ALA A 460 -3.32 6.40 0.07
CA ALA A 460 -3.69 7.21 -1.09
C ALA A 460 -3.75 8.71 -0.75
N LEU A 461 -4.25 9.10 0.43
CA LEU A 461 -4.25 10.50 0.88
C LEU A 461 -2.83 11.03 1.11
N MET A 462 -1.95 10.22 1.69
CA MET A 462 -0.54 10.57 1.86
C MET A 462 0.14 10.75 0.50
N TYR A 463 -0.03 9.80 -0.40
CA TYR A 463 0.54 9.86 -1.75
C TYR A 463 0.00 11.04 -2.54
N LEU A 464 -1.26 11.43 -2.37
CA LEU A 464 -1.82 12.62 -3.00
C LEU A 464 -1.10 13.90 -2.52
N SER A 465 -0.89 14.05 -1.22
CA SER A 465 -0.14 15.21 -0.68
C SER A 465 1.31 15.25 -1.18
N PHE A 466 1.99 14.11 -1.18
CA PHE A 466 3.37 14.01 -1.69
C PHE A 466 3.47 14.20 -3.20
N LEU A 467 2.47 13.77 -3.97
CA LEU A 467 2.37 14.04 -5.41
C LEU A 467 2.35 15.55 -5.64
N ILE A 468 1.48 16.27 -4.92
CA ILE A 468 1.35 17.72 -5.04
C ILE A 468 2.68 18.39 -4.70
N TYR A 469 3.35 17.95 -3.64
CA TYR A 469 4.62 18.54 -3.19
C TYR A 469 5.68 18.48 -4.28
N ASP A 470 5.86 17.31 -4.89
CA ASP A 470 6.86 17.11 -5.94
C ASP A 470 6.50 17.91 -7.20
N GLU A 471 5.22 17.94 -7.61
CA GLU A 471 4.76 18.76 -8.74
C GLU A 471 4.96 20.26 -8.50
N GLU A 472 4.60 20.79 -7.33
CA GLU A 472 4.78 22.21 -7.01
C GLU A 472 6.26 22.57 -6.90
N ARG A 473 7.11 21.66 -6.40
CA ARG A 473 8.57 21.87 -6.39
C ARG A 473 9.12 22.04 -7.80
N GLU A 474 8.69 21.21 -8.75
CA GLU A 474 9.13 21.34 -10.15
C GLU A 474 8.53 22.57 -10.83
N ARG A 475 7.25 22.88 -10.60
CA ARG A 475 6.61 24.12 -11.09
C ARG A 475 7.36 25.37 -10.59
N LYS A 476 7.77 25.40 -9.32
CA LYS A 476 8.52 26.51 -8.73
C LYS A 476 9.87 26.75 -9.42
N LYS A 477 10.56 25.70 -9.87
CA LYS A 477 11.81 25.87 -10.66
C LYS A 477 11.55 26.57 -12.00
N LEU A 478 10.37 26.35 -12.60
CA LEU A 478 9.98 26.95 -13.88
C LEU A 478 9.47 28.40 -13.75
N LEU A 479 9.12 28.85 -12.55
CA LEU A 479 8.60 30.21 -12.31
C LEU A 479 9.67 31.30 -12.45
N GLY A 480 10.96 30.98 -12.27
CA GLY A 480 12.05 31.95 -12.33
C GLY A 480 11.89 33.08 -11.31
N ASN A 481 12.04 34.34 -11.76
CA ASN A 481 12.00 35.54 -10.92
C ASN A 481 10.61 36.22 -10.85
N LYS A 482 9.52 35.51 -11.16
CA LYS A 482 8.17 36.09 -11.07
C LYS A 482 7.85 36.45 -9.61
N LEU A 483 7.27 37.63 -9.41
CA LEU A 483 6.83 38.07 -8.09
C LEU A 483 5.68 37.18 -7.60
N THR A 484 5.83 36.62 -6.40
CA THR A 484 4.80 35.86 -5.70
C THR A 484 4.51 36.52 -4.36
N MET A 485 3.23 36.67 -4.01
CA MET A 485 2.83 37.16 -2.69
C MET A 485 2.38 35.96 -1.84
N PRO A 486 2.91 35.78 -0.62
CA PRO A 486 2.46 34.71 0.25
C PRO A 486 1.03 34.96 0.71
N MET A 487 0.23 33.91 0.73
CA MET A 487 -1.08 33.87 1.37
C MET A 487 -1.02 32.78 2.44
N GLU A 488 -1.09 33.18 3.69
CA GLU A 488 -1.07 32.25 4.81
C GLU A 488 -2.49 31.79 5.12
N PHE A 489 -2.66 30.49 5.29
CA PHE A 489 -3.90 29.92 5.81
C PHE A 489 -3.77 29.69 7.30
N ILE A 490 -4.87 29.97 8.02
CA ILE A 490 -4.98 29.72 9.45
C ILE A 490 -5.57 28.32 9.62
N GLU A 491 -5.01 27.56 10.56
CA GLU A 491 -5.56 26.25 10.94
C GLU A 491 -6.93 26.43 11.59
N ILE A 492 -7.91 25.65 11.13
CA ILE A 492 -9.23 25.55 11.77
C ILE A 492 -9.02 24.90 13.15
N GLN A 493 -9.36 25.64 14.20
CA GLN A 493 -9.12 25.18 15.56
C GLN A 493 -10.01 23.96 15.88
N ASP A 494 -9.54 23.10 16.78
CA ASP A 494 -10.27 21.87 17.11
C ASP A 494 -11.65 22.14 17.72
N ASP A 495 -11.82 23.24 18.46
CA ASP A 495 -13.08 23.68 19.06
C ASP A 495 -14.08 24.29 18.04
N GLU A 496 -13.63 24.62 16.83
CA GLU A 496 -14.47 25.12 15.74
C GLU A 496 -15.08 23.99 14.87
N LYS A 497 -14.65 22.74 15.06
CA LYS A 497 -15.11 21.56 14.31
C LYS A 497 -16.35 20.95 14.99
N ILE A 498 -17.52 21.52 14.74
CA ILE A 498 -18.82 21.14 15.37
C ILE A 498 -19.71 20.36 14.40
#